data_AF-O06669-F1
#
_entry.id   AF-O06669-F1
#
_cell.length_a   1.000
_cell.length_b   1.000
_cell.length_c   1.000
_cell.angle_alpha   90.00
_cell.angle_beta   90.00
_cell.angle_gamma   90.00
#
_symmetry.space_group_name_H-M   'P 1'
#
loop_
_entity.id
_entity.type
_entity.pdbx_description
1 polymer ?
#
loop_
_entity_poly.entity_id
_entity_poly.type
_entity_poly.pdbx_seq_one_letter_code
_entity_poly.pdbx_strand_id
1 'polypeptide(L)'
;MVRTIVRLRQLPIKAFTVLESLLVLMISSFILLALSSSVQATFEQIQAKIFFLEFEHFYQESQKLSVSSQRKLVLEISSQEISNGYARL
;
A
#
# COMPACT_ATOMS: atom_id res chain seq x y z
N MET A 1 -38.17 16.37 -28.24
CA MET A 1 -36.81 15.78 -28.20
C MET A 1 -35.86 16.40 -29.22
N VAL A 2 -36.28 16.65 -30.48
CA VAL A 2 -35.43 17.22 -31.54
C VAL A 2 -34.92 18.65 -31.25
N ARG A 3 -35.74 19.53 -30.64
CA ARG A 3 -35.35 20.91 -30.32
C ARG A 3 -34.17 21.03 -29.34
N THR A 4 -34.01 20.07 -28.43
CA THR A 4 -32.96 20.10 -27.40
C THR A 4 -31.59 19.78 -27.99
N ILE A 5 -31.53 18.85 -28.95
CA ILE A 5 -30.31 18.43 -29.64
C ILE A 5 -29.75 19.58 -30.52
N VAL A 6 -30.63 20.37 -31.14
CA VAL A 6 -30.23 21.53 -31.97
C VAL A 6 -29.61 22.64 -31.11
N ARG A 7 -30.10 22.89 -29.89
CA ARG A 7 -29.49 23.86 -28.97
C ARG A 7 -28.13 23.44 -28.46
N LEU A 8 -27.90 22.14 -28.23
CA LEU A 8 -26.59 21.63 -27.81
C LEU A 8 -25.51 21.83 -28.87
N ARG A 9 -25.88 21.76 -30.16
CA ARG A 9 -24.98 22.01 -31.31
C ARG A 9 -24.58 23.49 -31.45
N GLN A 10 -25.32 24.40 -30.84
CA GLN A 10 -25.08 25.86 -30.90
C GLN A 10 -24.33 26.40 -29.68
N LEU A 11 -23.99 25.57 -28.70
CA LEU A 11 -23.06 25.95 -27.65
C LEU A 11 -21.65 25.86 -28.24
N PRO A 12 -20.91 26.98 -28.39
CA PRO A 12 -19.51 26.91 -28.74
C PRO A 12 -18.76 26.34 -27.54
N ILE A 13 -18.75 25.01 -27.42
CA ILE A 13 -17.87 24.33 -26.48
C ILE A 13 -16.48 24.53 -27.07
N LYS A 14 -15.77 25.54 -26.55
CA LYS A 14 -14.40 25.84 -26.95
C LYS A 14 -13.56 24.62 -26.58
N ALA A 15 -13.21 23.81 -27.56
CA ALA A 15 -12.33 22.67 -27.34
C ALA A 15 -11.01 23.17 -26.79
N PHE A 16 -10.39 22.38 -25.91
CA PHE A 16 -9.06 22.69 -25.42
C PHE A 16 -8.09 22.81 -26.59
N THR A 17 -7.23 23.82 -26.53
CA THR A 17 -6.10 23.90 -27.45
C THR A 17 -5.15 22.74 -27.20
N VAL A 18 -4.33 22.42 -28.21
CA VAL A 18 -3.31 21.37 -28.09
C VAL A 18 -2.32 21.70 -26.97
N LEU A 19 -1.97 22.98 -26.79
CA LEU A 19 -1.09 23.44 -25.73
C LEU A 19 -1.69 23.22 -24.34
N GLU A 20 -2.96 23.61 -24.14
CA GLU A 20 -3.65 23.38 -22.85
C GLU A 20 -3.76 21.88 -22.56
N SER A 21 -4.06 21.07 -23.56
CA SER A 21 -4.11 19.60 -23.42
C SER A 21 -2.75 19.03 -23.02
N LEU A 22 -1.67 19.52 -23.60
CA LEU A 22 -0.31 19.10 -23.28
C LEU A 22 0.10 19.51 -21.85
N LEU A 23 -0.27 20.71 -21.42
CA LEU A 23 -0.05 21.18 -20.05
C LEU A 23 -0.81 20.32 -19.03
N VAL A 24 -2.08 20.01 -19.30
CA VAL A 24 -2.89 19.13 -18.44
C VAL A 24 -2.29 17.72 -18.38
N LEU A 25 -1.83 17.18 -19.52
CA LEU A 25 -1.18 15.88 -19.56
C LEU A 25 0.14 15.88 -18.75
N MET A 26 0.94 16.93 -18.90
CA MET A 26 2.19 17.08 -18.17
C MET A 26 1.94 17.13 -16.66
N ILE A 27 1.05 18.01 -16.21
CA ILE A 27 0.71 18.15 -14.78
C ILE A 27 0.14 16.84 -14.22
N SER A 28 -0.80 16.21 -14.92
CA SER A 28 -1.39 14.95 -14.44
C SER A 28 -0.36 13.82 -14.36
N SER A 29 0.55 13.73 -15.32
CA SER A 29 1.65 12.75 -15.30
C SER A 29 2.58 12.96 -14.10
N PHE A 30 2.99 14.21 -13.82
CA PHE A 30 3.83 14.51 -12.66
C PHE A 30 3.13 14.22 -11.33
N ILE A 31 1.83 14.52 -11.22
CA ILE A 31 1.04 14.17 -10.04
C ILE A 31 1.02 12.64 -9.84
N LEU A 32 0.76 11.87 -10.89
CA LEU A 32 0.74 10.41 -10.82
C LEU A 32 2.09 9.83 -10.38
N LEU A 33 3.19 10.35 -10.92
CA LEU A 33 4.54 9.92 -10.54
C LEU A 33 4.84 10.24 -9.06
N ALA A 34 4.52 11.46 -8.60
CA ALA A 34 4.74 11.87 -7.22
C ALA A 34 3.92 11.03 -6.23
N LEU A 35 2.66 10.73 -6.56
CA LEU A 35 1.80 9.91 -5.72
C LEU A 35 2.24 8.43 -5.72
N SER A 36 2.69 7.91 -6.86
CA SER A 36 3.15 6.52 -6.97
C SER A 36 4.34 6.22 -6.04
N SER A 37 5.33 7.13 -5.98
CA SER A 37 6.47 6.98 -5.08
C SER A 37 6.07 7.02 -3.59
N SER A 38 5.14 7.91 -3.24
CA SER A 38 4.65 8.05 -1.86
C SER A 38 3.91 6.81 -1.37
N VAL A 39 3.10 6.19 -2.25
CA VAL A 39 2.37 4.96 -1.93
C VAL A 39 3.34 3.80 -1.66
N GLN A 40 4.38 3.65 -2.48
CA GLN A 40 5.37 2.59 -2.29
C GLN A 40 6.12 2.71 -0.96
N ALA A 41 6.60 3.91 -0.63
CA ALA A 41 7.30 4.17 0.63
C ALA A 41 6.40 3.94 1.86
N THR A 42 5.11 4.28 1.74
CA THR A 42 4.12 4.03 2.81
C THR A 42 3.86 2.53 2.96
N PHE A 43 3.79 1.78 1.86
CA PHE A 43 3.57 0.35 1.87
C PHE A 43 4.72 -0.41 2.55
N GLU A 44 5.98 -0.04 2.26
CA GLU A 44 7.15 -0.64 2.93
C GLU A 44 7.13 -0.42 4.45
N GLN A 45 6.79 0.79 4.89
CA GLN A 45 6.66 1.09 6.32
C GLN A 45 5.55 0.29 7.00
N ILE A 46 4.41 0.13 6.32
CA ILE A 46 3.28 -0.65 6.85
C ILE A 46 3.65 -2.13 6.91
N GLN A 47 4.29 -2.67 5.87
CA GLN A 47 4.73 -4.06 5.83
C GLN A 47 5.69 -4.36 6.99
N ALA A 48 6.67 -3.49 7.24
CA ALA A 48 7.56 -3.63 8.39
C ALA A 48 6.80 -3.59 9.72
N LYS A 49 5.84 -2.68 9.88
CA LYS A 49 5.02 -2.59 11.11
C LYS A 49 4.17 -3.84 11.34
N ILE A 50 3.54 -4.38 10.30
CA ILE A 50 2.75 -5.61 10.38
C ILE A 50 3.66 -6.77 10.80
N PHE A 51 4.82 -6.90 10.16
CA PHE A 51 5.81 -7.90 10.53
C PHE A 51 6.25 -7.78 12.00
N PHE A 52 6.57 -6.58 12.47
CA PHE A 52 6.95 -6.37 13.87
C PHE A 52 5.82 -6.71 14.85
N LEU A 53 4.57 -6.39 14.51
CA LEU A 53 3.41 -6.72 15.32
C LEU A 53 3.20 -8.23 15.42
N GLU A 54 3.32 -8.94 14.29
CA GLU A 54 3.18 -10.39 14.23
C GLU A 54 4.32 -11.09 14.98
N PHE A 55 5.55 -10.60 14.81
CA PHE A 55 6.72 -11.07 15.56
C PHE A 55 6.55 -10.84 17.07
N GLU A 56 6.06 -9.67 17.50
CA GLU A 56 5.83 -9.38 18.91
C GLU A 56 4.81 -10.34 19.51
N HIS A 57 3.70 -10.58 18.81
CA HIS A 57 2.69 -11.54 19.25
C HIS A 57 3.28 -12.95 19.36
N PHE A 58 4.00 -13.40 18.34
CA PHE A 58 4.68 -14.69 18.33
C PHE A 58 5.70 -14.84 19.48
N TYR A 59 6.45 -13.77 19.76
CA TYR A 59 7.41 -13.75 20.87
C TYR A 59 6.71 -13.82 22.24
N GLN A 60 5.63 -13.06 22.44
CA GLN A 60 4.84 -13.10 23.67
C GLN A 60 4.20 -14.48 23.89
N GLU A 61 3.70 -15.11 22.83
CA GLU A 61 3.16 -16.46 22.88
C GLU A 61 4.24 -17.49 23.22
N SER A 62 5.42 -17.36 22.61
CA SER A 62 6.59 -18.18 22.94
C SER A 62 7.00 -18.01 24.40
N GLN A 63 6.97 -16.80 24.97
CA GLN A 63 7.26 -16.59 26.38
C GLN A 63 6.21 -17.26 27.28
N LYS A 64 4.91 -17.10 26.99
CA LYS A 64 3.83 -17.77 27.74
C LYS A 64 4.00 -19.29 27.70
N LEU A 65 4.32 -19.84 26.54
CA LEU A 65 4.57 -21.27 26.36
C LEU A 65 5.82 -21.71 27.13
N SER A 66 6.90 -20.92 27.13
CA SER A 66 8.12 -21.19 27.89
C SER A 66 7.86 -21.24 29.41
N VAL A 67 7.06 -20.29 29.92
CA VAL A 67 6.65 -20.26 31.34
C VAL A 67 5.76 -21.46 31.67
N SER A 68 4.76 -21.76 30.83
CA SER A 68 3.84 -22.88 31.05
C SER A 68 4.53 -24.24 30.96
N SER A 69 5.51 -24.40 30.08
CA SER A 69 6.22 -25.66 29.86
C SER A 69 7.45 -25.82 30.77
N GLN A 70 7.81 -24.79 31.55
CA GLN A 70 9.04 -24.70 32.33
C GLN A 70 10.31 -25.01 31.53
N ARG A 71 10.29 -24.76 30.21
CA ARG A 71 11.40 -25.00 29.31
C ARG A 71 11.78 -23.72 28.61
N LYS A 72 13.08 -23.49 28.49
CA LYS A 72 13.60 -22.37 27.70
C LYS A 72 13.27 -22.62 26.23
N LEU A 73 12.46 -21.75 25.64
CA LEU A 73 12.25 -21.72 24.20
C LEU A 73 13.27 -20.75 23.59
N VAL A 74 13.85 -21.16 22.46
CA VAL A 74 14.81 -20.38 21.70
C VAL A 74 14.16 -20.08 20.35
N LEU A 75 14.21 -18.81 19.95
CA LEU A 75 13.79 -18.41 18.61
C LEU A 75 14.95 -18.64 17.64
N GLU A 76 14.73 -19.50 16.66
CA GLU A 76 15.62 -19.70 15.53
C GLU A 76 15.14 -18.82 14.37
N ILE A 77 15.98 -17.87 13.97
CA ILE A 77 15.72 -16.97 12.86
C ILE A 77 16.54 -17.45 11.68
N SER A 78 15.86 -17.94 10.65
CA SER A 78 16.45 -18.30 9.37
C SER A 78 16.10 -17.25 8.31
N SER A 79 16.68 -17.37 7.11
CA SER A 79 16.34 -16.48 6.00
C SER A 79 14.90 -16.65 5.49
N GLN A 80 14.21 -17.72 5.88
CA GLN A 80 12.89 -18.07 5.36
C GLN A 80 11.80 -18.13 6.43
N GLU A 81 12.16 -18.42 7.68
CA GLU A 81 11.21 -18.60 8.78
C GLU A 81 11.82 -18.25 10.14
N ILE A 82 10.95 -17.85 11.08
CA ILE A 82 11.25 -17.73 12.50
C ILE A 82 10.51 -18.85 13.23
N SER A 83 11.24 -19.71 13.94
CA SER A 83 10.68 -20.87 14.64
C SER A 83 10.98 -20.82 16.13
N ASN A 84 10.04 -21.26 16.96
CA ASN A 84 10.26 -21.48 18.40
C ASN A 84 10.32 -22.98 18.75
N GLY A 85 10.39 -23.86 17.75
CA GLY A 85 10.33 -25.31 17.88
C GLY A 85 8.93 -25.91 17.95
N TYR A 86 7.89 -25.09 18.16
CA TYR A 86 6.48 -25.49 18.25
C TYR A 86 5.61 -24.87 17.13
N ALA A 87 5.91 -23.63 16.75
CA ALA A 87 5.22 -22.85 15.75
C ALA A 87 6.25 -22.06 14.92
N ARG A 88 5.83 -21.64 13.72
CA ARG A 88 6.67 -20.96 12.73
C ARG A 88 5.96 -19.72 12.20
N LEU A 89 6.75 -18.68 11.94
CA LEU A 89 6.37 -17.40 11.37
C LEU A 89 7.15 -17.17 10.07
#